data_AF-A0A0L8MFP2-F1
#
_entry.id   AF-A0A0L8MFP2-F1
#
_cell.length_a   1.000
_cell.length_b   1.000
_cell.length_c   1.000
_cell.angle_alpha   90.00
_cell.angle_beta   90.00
_cell.angle_gamma   90.00
#
_symmetry.space_group_name_H-M   'P 1'
#
loop_
_entity.id
_entity.type
_entity.pdbx_description
1 polymer ?
#
loop_
_entity_poly.entity_id
_entity_poly.type
_entity_poly.pdbx_seq_one_letter_code
_entity_poly.pdbx_strand_id
1 'polypeptide(L)'
;LNNAKDITVFAPTNDAFAKLPKADLDKVLADKALLTKILTYHVVGEKLTPKQLENGSFDTLEKTKLTTSGSGESYKVNDTSNVVCGNVKTANANVYIVDTVLMPK
;
A
#
# COMPACT_ATOMS: atom_id res chain seq x y z
N LEU A 1 -13.84 -0.18 8.53
CA LEU A 1 -12.65 0.72 8.64
C LEU A 1 -12.63 1.51 9.97
N ASN A 2 -13.73 2.10 10.45
CA ASN A 2 -13.78 2.84 11.73
C ASN A 2 -13.65 2.04 13.05
N ASN A 3 -13.48 0.71 12.99
CA ASN A 3 -13.34 -0.14 14.18
C ASN A 3 -12.06 -1.00 14.14
N ALA A 4 -11.27 -0.90 13.07
CA ALA A 4 -10.03 -1.63 12.94
C ALA A 4 -8.92 -0.81 13.61
N LYS A 5 -8.53 -1.24 14.80
CA LYS A 5 -7.37 -0.70 15.51
C LYS A 5 -6.14 -1.42 14.99
N ASP A 6 -5.05 -0.67 14.80
CA ASP A 6 -3.74 -1.21 14.40
C ASP A 6 -3.72 -1.79 12.97
N ILE A 7 -4.13 -0.98 11.99
CA ILE A 7 -3.98 -1.32 10.56
C ILE A 7 -2.83 -0.56 9.90
N THR A 8 -2.39 -1.04 8.74
CA THR A 8 -1.39 -0.35 7.91
C THR A 8 -1.98 0.01 6.57
N VAL A 9 -1.81 1.26 6.16
CA VAL A 9 -2.33 1.78 4.89
C VAL A 9 -1.16 2.24 4.04
N PHE A 10 -1.03 1.65 2.86
CA PHE A 10 -0.11 2.09 1.82
C PHE A 10 -0.83 3.11 0.93
N ALA A 11 -0.45 4.37 0.96
CA ALA A 11 -1.08 5.43 0.18
C ALA A 11 -0.16 5.83 -0.99
N PRO A 12 -0.54 5.57 -2.24
CA PRO A 12 0.21 6.07 -3.39
C PRO A 12 0.12 7.59 -3.50
N THR A 13 1.24 8.22 -3.85
CA THR A 13 1.30 9.66 -4.20
C THR A 13 0.61 9.95 -5.52
N ASN A 14 0.24 11.21 -5.77
CA ASN A 14 -0.23 11.62 -7.10
C ASN A 14 0.82 11.34 -8.19
N ASP A 15 2.11 11.43 -7.88
CA ASP A 15 3.20 11.05 -8.78
C ASP A 15 3.18 9.57 -9.13
N ALA A 16 2.81 8.70 -8.18
CA ALA A 16 2.62 7.28 -8.43
C ALA A 16 1.53 7.02 -9.47
N PHE A 17 0.42 7.75 -9.38
CA PHE A 17 -0.65 7.69 -10.37
C PHE A 17 -0.23 8.31 -11.71
N ALA A 18 0.62 9.34 -11.70
CA ALA A 18 1.15 9.96 -12.90
C ALA A 18 2.15 9.06 -13.66
N LYS A 19 2.87 8.18 -12.95
CA LYS A 19 3.74 7.15 -13.55
C LYS A 19 2.96 6.04 -14.24
N LEU A 20 1.71 5.79 -13.82
CA LEU A 20 0.85 4.84 -14.50
C LEU A 20 0.38 5.41 -15.84
N PRO A 21 0.26 4.58 -16.89
CA PRO A 21 -0.41 4.99 -18.11
C PRO A 21 -1.82 5.46 -17.78
N LYS A 22 -2.25 6.60 -18.34
CA LYS A 22 -3.63 7.09 -18.20
C LYS A 22 -4.66 6.01 -18.52
N ALA A 23 -4.37 5.14 -19.49
CA ALA A 23 -5.23 4.03 -19.85
C ALA A 23 -5.49 3.05 -18.67
N ASP A 24 -4.50 2.78 -17.83
CA ASP A 24 -4.68 1.93 -16.65
C ASP A 24 -5.35 2.69 -15.52
N LEU A 25 -5.02 3.97 -15.34
CA LEU A 25 -5.70 4.83 -14.37
C LEU A 25 -7.19 4.97 -14.68
N ASP A 26 -7.55 5.23 -15.94
CA ASP A 26 -8.94 5.32 -16.39
C ASP A 26 -9.66 3.98 -16.22
N LYS A 27 -9.02 2.85 -16.50
CA LYS A 27 -9.60 1.53 -16.22
C LYS A 27 -9.88 1.33 -14.74
N VAL A 28 -8.94 1.71 -13.88
CA VAL A 28 -9.08 1.60 -12.42
C VAL A 28 -10.17 2.52 -11.89
N LEU A 29 -10.28 3.73 -12.42
CA LEU A 29 -11.30 4.71 -12.03
C LEU A 29 -12.68 4.36 -12.59
N ALA A 30 -12.74 3.80 -13.78
CA ALA A 30 -13.99 3.35 -14.41
C ALA A 30 -14.54 2.09 -13.74
N ASP A 31 -13.68 1.21 -13.23
CA ASP A 31 -14.08 -0.03 -12.57
C ASP A 31 -14.10 0.12 -11.04
N LYS A 32 -15.30 0.32 -10.49
CA LYS A 32 -15.50 0.42 -9.03
C LYS A 32 -15.10 -0.87 -8.28
N ALA A 33 -15.22 -2.03 -8.91
CA ALA A 33 -14.82 -3.29 -8.27
C ALA A 33 -13.30 -3.35 -8.18
N LEU A 34 -12.60 -2.95 -9.25
CA LEU A 34 -11.14 -2.84 -9.26
C LEU A 34 -10.64 -1.79 -8.26
N LEU A 35 -11.28 -0.62 -8.21
CA LEU A 35 -10.95 0.43 -7.24
C LEU A 35 -11.08 -0.08 -5.81
N THR A 36 -12.18 -0.79 -5.51
CA THR A 36 -12.38 -1.39 -4.18
C THR A 36 -11.29 -2.41 -3.88
N LYS A 37 -10.96 -3.28 -4.84
CA LYS A 37 -9.90 -4.29 -4.72
C LYS A 37 -8.54 -3.64 -4.44
N ILE A 38 -8.19 -2.59 -5.17
CA ILE A 38 -6.96 -1.81 -4.98
C ILE A 38 -6.93 -1.14 -3.61
N LEU A 39 -8.03 -0.51 -3.19
CA LEU A 39 -8.13 0.08 -1.85
C LEU A 39 -7.95 -0.97 -0.75
N THR A 40 -8.54 -2.15 -0.91
CA THR A 40 -8.34 -3.26 0.05
C THR A 40 -6.96 -3.88 -0.02
N TYR A 41 -6.29 -3.85 -1.18
CA TYR A 41 -4.93 -4.34 -1.35
C TYR A 41 -3.89 -3.42 -0.69
N HIS A 42 -4.16 -2.11 -0.69
CA HIS A 42 -3.33 -1.12 0.01
C HIS A 42 -3.53 -1.12 1.53
N VAL A 43 -4.51 -1.86 2.05
CA VAL A 43 -4.77 -1.94 3.50
C VAL A 43 -4.40 -3.31 4.02
N VAL A 44 -3.45 -3.34 4.94
CA VAL A 44 -3.12 -4.51 5.73
C VAL A 44 -3.85 -4.41 7.06
N GLY A 45 -4.58 -5.47 7.42
CA GLY A 45 -5.34 -5.56 8.67
C GLY A 45 -4.49 -5.65 9.94
N GLU A 46 -3.20 -5.36 9.84
CA GLU A 46 -2.20 -5.46 10.89
C GLU A 46 -1.27 -4.24 10.87
N LYS A 47 -0.71 -3.91 12.03
CA LYS A 47 0.19 -2.78 12.20
C LYS A 47 1.62 -3.21 11.97
N LEU A 48 2.15 -2.76 10.86
CA LEU A 48 3.50 -3.05 10.43
C LEU A 48 4.42 -1.98 10.97
N THR A 49 5.42 -2.42 11.72
CA THR A 49 6.54 -1.58 12.11
C THR A 49 7.57 -1.52 10.98
N PRO A 50 8.38 -0.44 10.88
CA PRO A 50 9.42 -0.33 9.87
C PRO A 50 10.37 -1.54 9.87
N LYS A 51 10.66 -2.06 11.06
CA LYS A 51 11.50 -3.25 11.26
C LYS A 51 10.89 -4.54 10.69
N GLN A 52 9.55 -4.65 10.68
CA GLN A 52 8.85 -5.76 10.05
C GLN A 52 8.78 -5.60 8.53
N LEU A 53 8.82 -4.36 8.03
CA LEU A 53 8.82 -4.07 6.59
C LEU A 53 10.17 -4.38 5.91
N GLU A 54 11.26 -4.51 6.67
CA GLU A 54 12.58 -4.81 6.11
C GLU A 54 12.62 -6.14 5.35
N ASN A 55 11.92 -7.16 5.86
CA ASN A 55 11.72 -8.46 5.20
C ASN A 55 10.43 -9.09 5.71
N GLY A 56 9.30 -8.61 5.18
CA GLY A 56 7.97 -8.96 5.64
C GLY A 56 7.09 -9.47 4.52
N SER A 57 6.18 -10.39 4.86
CA SER A 57 5.07 -10.80 3.99
C SER A 57 3.81 -10.73 4.80
N PHE A 58 2.84 -9.93 4.35
CA PHE A 58 1.61 -9.63 5.07
C PHE A 58 0.39 -9.90 4.20
N ASP A 59 -0.68 -10.35 4.83
CA ASP A 59 -1.95 -10.55 4.13
C ASP A 59 -2.75 -9.23 4.14
N THR A 60 -3.11 -8.75 2.96
CA THR A 60 -3.94 -7.56 2.79
C THR A 60 -5.41 -7.88 3.07
N LEU A 61 -6.27 -6.87 3.24
CA LEU A 61 -7.72 -7.07 3.36
C LEU A 61 -8.33 -7.74 2.12
N GLU A 62 -7.67 -7.61 0.98
CA GLU A 62 -8.05 -8.28 -0.26
C GLU A 62 -7.72 -9.79 -0.25
N LYS A 63 -7.04 -10.28 0.80
CA LYS A 63 -6.49 -11.65 0.93
C LYS A 63 -5.36 -11.99 -0.04
N THR A 64 -4.77 -10.98 -0.67
CA THR A 64 -3.55 -11.15 -1.46
C THR A 64 -2.34 -10.81 -0.59
N LYS A 65 -1.28 -11.62 -0.72
CA LYS A 65 -0.02 -11.38 -0.03
C LYS A 65 0.68 -10.16 -0.60
N LEU A 66 1.16 -9.32 0.32
CA LEU A 66 1.96 -8.15 0.05
C LEU A 66 3.32 -8.37 0.71
N THR A 67 4.36 -8.45 -0.12
CA THR A 67 5.74 -8.54 0.33
C THR A 67 6.33 -7.16 0.46
N THR A 68 7.12 -6.97 1.50
CA THR A 68 7.86 -5.74 1.73
C THR A 68 9.31 -6.08 1.97
N SER A 69 10.20 -5.38 1.29
CA SER A 69 11.64 -5.57 1.37
C SER A 69 12.29 -4.20 1.51
N GLY A 70 13.25 -4.03 2.41
CA GLY A 70 13.81 -2.70 2.63
C GLY A 70 14.84 -2.65 3.73
N SER A 71 15.50 -1.50 3.85
CA SER A 71 16.40 -1.24 4.97
C SER A 71 16.52 0.26 5.23
N GLY A 72 16.56 0.65 6.50
CA GLY A 72 16.71 2.04 6.92
C GLY A 72 15.54 2.92 6.48
N GLU A 73 15.77 3.80 5.51
CA GLU A 73 14.78 4.77 5.00
C GLU A 73 14.14 4.33 3.68
N SER A 74 14.68 3.29 3.04
CA SER A 74 14.25 2.82 1.72
C SER A 74 13.52 1.48 1.85
N TYR A 75 12.19 1.53 1.96
CA TYR A 75 11.34 0.35 1.88
C TYR A 75 10.77 0.18 0.48
N LYS A 76 10.59 -1.07 0.06
CA LYS A 76 9.89 -1.48 -1.14
C LYS A 76 8.71 -2.34 -0.77
N VAL A 77 7.65 -2.20 -1.55
CA VAL A 77 6.42 -2.98 -1.46
C VAL A 77 6.20 -3.65 -2.80
N ASN A 78 6.00 -4.97 -2.77
CA ASN A 78 5.78 -5.82 -3.93
C ASN A 78 6.87 -5.67 -5.01
N ASP A 79 8.12 -5.44 -4.56
CA ASP A 79 9.36 -5.18 -5.34
C ASP A 79 9.36 -3.99 -6.34
N THR A 80 8.18 -3.44 -6.59
CA THR A 80 7.86 -2.45 -7.62
C THR A 80 7.61 -1.06 -7.04
N SER A 81 7.12 -0.97 -5.80
CA SER A 81 6.71 0.30 -5.19
C SER A 81 7.67 0.72 -4.09
N ASN A 82 8.32 1.87 -4.22
CA ASN A 82 9.18 2.41 -3.17
C ASN A 82 8.34 3.22 -2.19
N VAL A 83 8.56 3.00 -0.90
CA VAL A 83 8.03 3.85 0.18
C VAL A 83 8.89 5.10 0.22
N VAL A 84 8.31 6.24 -0.15
CA VAL A 84 8.98 7.55 -0.11
C VAL A 84 8.95 8.13 1.29
N CYS A 85 7.82 7.95 1.98
CA CYS A 85 7.64 8.50 3.31
C CYS A 85 6.76 7.55 4.12
N GLY A 86 7.38 6.79 5.01
CA GLY A 86 6.71 5.79 5.83
C GLY A 86 6.44 6.26 7.26
N ASN A 87 5.73 5.43 8.03
CA ASN A 87 5.65 5.53 9.49
C ASN A 87 4.90 6.77 10.03
N VAL A 88 3.93 7.27 9.27
CA VAL A 88 2.98 8.27 9.81
C VAL A 88 2.04 7.54 10.76
N LYS A 89 2.34 7.62 12.05
CA LYS A 89 1.53 7.04 13.12
C LYS A 89 0.29 7.90 13.33
N THR A 90 -0.85 7.37 12.95
CA THR A 90 -2.15 7.91 13.34
C THR A 90 -2.66 7.16 14.58
N ALA A 91 -3.71 7.69 15.22
CA ALA A 91 -4.29 7.08 16.42
C ALA A 91 -4.72 5.61 16.24
N ASN A 92 -5.03 5.19 15.00
CA ASN A 92 -5.56 3.86 14.71
C ASN A 92 -4.81 3.10 13.60
N ALA A 93 -3.88 3.74 12.88
CA ALA A 93 -3.22 3.15 11.72
C ALA A 93 -1.80 3.72 11.47
N ASN A 94 -0.96 2.94 10.80
CA ASN A 94 0.29 3.43 10.21
C ASN A 94 0.09 3.72 8.73
N VAL A 95 0.40 4.93 8.28
CA VAL A 95 0.34 5.29 6.86
C VAL A 95 1.75 5.28 6.27
N TYR A 96 1.89 4.63 5.12
CA TYR A 96 3.10 4.55 4.33
C TYR A 96 2.85 5.09 2.94
N ILE A 97 3.55 6.16 2.58
CA ILE A 97 3.43 6.80 1.28
C ILE A 97 4.33 6.09 0.28
N VAL A 98 3.75 5.63 -0.83
CA VAL A 98 4.47 4.93 -1.91
C VAL A 98 4.52 5.76 -3.20
N ASP A 99 5.59 5.58 -3.97
CA ASP A 99 5.84 6.27 -5.25
C ASP A 99 5.23 5.58 -6.46
N THR A 100 4.61 4.43 -6.25
CA THR A 100 4.05 3.56 -7.30
C THR A 100 2.78 2.91 -6.76
N VAL A 101 1.75 2.82 -7.60
CA VAL A 101 0.46 2.24 -7.21
C VAL A 101 0.56 0.72 -7.21
N LEU A 102 0.12 0.10 -6.12
CA LEU A 102 0.07 -1.34 -5.99
C LEU A 102 -1.17 -1.89 -6.70
N MET A 103 -0.96 -2.57 -7.83
CA MET A 103 -2.02 -3.26 -8.55
C MET A 103 -2.06 -4.74 -8.13
N PRO A 104 -3.19 -5.23 -7.56
CA PRO A 104 -3.36 -6.66 -7.32
C PRO A 104 -3.42 -7.40 -8.67
N LYS A 105 -2.64 -8.47 -8.80
CA LYS A 105 -2.67 -9.36 -9.98
C LYS A 105 -3.84 -10.35 -9.92
#